data_AF-A0A7S1H0R4-F1
#
_entry.id   AF-A0A7S1H0R4-F1
#
_cell.length_a   1.000
_cell.length_b   1.000
_cell.length_c   1.000
_cell.angle_alpha   90.00
_cell.angle_beta   90.00
_cell.angle_gamma   90.00
#
_symmetry.space_group_name_H-M   'P 1'
#
loop_
_entity.id
_entity.type
_entity.pdbx_description
1 polymer ?
#
loop_
_entity_poly.entity_id
_entity_poly.type
_entity_poly.pdbx_seq_one_letter_code
_entity_poly.pdbx_strand_id
1 'polypeptide(L)'
;ISYTKYMQVLEPYFNEMDGKYSYLRNQARTILQQEDNLSEIVQLVGKESLSEDQKVIMEVAKLIREDFLAQNAFTDYDYTCPLPKTVGMLRVIIQFYDLCQKAIADSPADAKLTYAHIKTALGPIIQKVVDTKYVNPKAKQEEINAKYAVICEEMDKEFQALTDGI
;
A
#
# COMPACT_ATOMS: atom_id res chain seq x y z
N ILE A 1 7.08 18.85 10.80
CA ILE A 1 6.43 18.82 9.46
C ILE A 1 7.52 18.96 8.41
N SER A 2 7.61 18.03 7.45
CA SER A 2 8.58 18.05 6.34
C SER A 2 7.91 18.46 5.03
N TYR A 3 8.58 19.23 4.17
CA TYR A 3 8.05 19.67 2.88
C TYR A 3 9.16 19.86 1.82
N THR A 4 8.78 19.94 0.55
CA THR A 4 9.69 20.26 -0.57
C THR A 4 8.98 21.11 -1.61
N LYS A 5 9.71 22.09 -2.19
CA LYS A 5 9.24 22.96 -3.28
C LYS A 5 9.59 22.41 -4.66
N TYR A 6 10.38 21.34 -4.75
CA TYR A 6 10.90 20.80 -6.01
C TYR A 6 9.97 19.80 -6.68
N MET A 7 8.84 19.44 -6.05
CA MET A 7 7.97 18.37 -6.56
C MET A 7 7.48 18.65 -7.98
N GLN A 8 7.06 19.88 -8.27
CA GLN A 8 6.56 20.25 -9.60
C GLN A 8 7.62 20.04 -10.70
N VAL A 9 8.90 20.24 -10.38
CA VAL A 9 10.01 20.12 -11.34
C VAL A 9 10.45 18.67 -11.50
N LEU A 10 10.38 17.88 -10.43
CA LEU A 10 10.81 16.47 -10.43
C LEU A 10 9.72 15.50 -10.91
N GLU A 11 8.47 15.93 -10.88
CA GLU A 11 7.31 15.11 -11.24
C GLU A 11 7.38 14.50 -12.65
N PRO A 12 7.80 15.22 -13.71
CA PRO A 12 7.95 14.63 -15.03
C PRO A 12 8.96 13.47 -15.07
N TYR A 13 10.12 13.63 -14.42
CA TYR A 13 11.16 12.60 -14.36
C TYR A 13 10.65 11.31 -13.70
N PHE A 14 9.96 11.43 -12.56
CA PHE A 14 9.44 10.25 -11.88
C PHE A 14 8.27 9.60 -12.62
N ASN A 15 7.42 10.39 -13.30
CA ASN A 15 6.33 9.84 -14.11
C ASN A 15 6.82 9.17 -15.40
N GLU A 16 7.98 9.56 -15.94
CA GLU A 16 8.62 8.82 -17.04
C GLU A 16 9.05 7.42 -16.59
N MET A 17 9.55 7.29 -15.36
CA MET A 17 9.91 6.00 -14.77
C MET A 17 8.68 5.15 -14.43
N ASP A 18 7.63 5.76 -13.90
CA ASP A 18 6.36 5.11 -13.57
C ASP A 18 5.21 6.10 -13.75
N GLY A 19 4.38 5.90 -14.77
CA GLY A 19 3.28 6.82 -15.12
C GLY A 19 2.21 7.01 -14.04
N LYS A 20 2.23 6.23 -12.94
CA LYS A 20 1.35 6.40 -11.78
C LYS A 20 2.05 7.05 -10.59
N TYR A 21 3.35 7.37 -10.65
CA TYR A 21 4.14 7.84 -9.50
C TYR A 21 3.46 8.98 -8.74
N SER A 22 2.98 10.02 -9.44
CA SER A 22 2.30 11.15 -8.80
C SER A 22 1.09 10.73 -7.98
N TYR A 23 0.26 9.86 -8.55
CA TYR A 23 -0.90 9.30 -7.88
C TYR A 23 -0.48 8.51 -6.63
N LEU A 24 0.47 7.58 -6.79
CA LEU A 24 0.96 6.73 -5.71
C LEU A 24 1.46 7.56 -4.51
N ARG A 25 2.29 8.58 -4.79
CA ARG A 25 2.82 9.47 -3.76
C ARG A 25 1.72 10.30 -3.09
N ASN A 26 0.79 10.87 -3.87
CA ASN A 26 -0.28 11.69 -3.31
C ASN A 26 -1.25 10.86 -2.47
N GLN A 27 -1.55 9.62 -2.89
CA GLN A 27 -2.35 8.69 -2.11
C GLN A 27 -1.67 8.29 -0.80
N ALA A 28 -0.38 7.94 -0.82
CA ALA A 28 0.34 7.62 0.41
C ALA A 28 0.31 8.78 1.42
N ARG A 29 0.48 10.03 0.95
CA ARG A 29 0.37 11.22 1.81
C ARG A 29 -1.05 11.40 2.36
N THR A 30 -2.06 11.16 1.54
CA THR A 30 -3.46 11.27 1.94
C THR A 30 -3.81 10.23 3.00
N ILE A 31 -3.39 8.97 2.81
CA ILE A 31 -3.59 7.88 3.77
C ILE A 31 -2.94 8.22 5.11
N LEU A 32 -1.69 8.67 5.12
CA LEU A 32 -1.00 9.04 6.36
C LEU A 32 -1.68 10.23 7.08
N GLN A 33 -2.19 11.22 6.33
CA GLN A 33 -2.90 12.34 6.91
C GLN A 33 -4.27 11.93 7.48
N GLN A 34 -4.99 11.05 6.79
CA GLN A 34 -6.26 10.52 7.27
C GLN A 34 -6.06 9.64 8.49
N GLU A 35 -5.02 8.81 8.52
CA GLU A 35 -4.69 8.00 9.70
C GLU A 35 -4.38 8.87 10.92
N ASP A 36 -3.63 9.97 10.77
CA ASP A 36 -3.35 10.90 11.87
C ASP A 36 -4.65 11.47 12.48
N ASN A 37 -5.62 11.85 11.62
CA ASN A 37 -6.93 12.33 12.06
C ASN A 37 -7.76 11.22 12.74
N LEU A 38 -7.71 9.99 12.21
CA LEU A 38 -8.44 8.85 12.76
C LEU A 38 -7.83 8.37 14.09
N SER A 39 -6.52 8.51 14.26
CA SER A 39 -5.80 8.09 15.46
C SER A 39 -6.29 8.80 16.73
N GLU A 40 -6.69 10.07 16.64
CA GLU A 40 -7.34 10.79 17.75
C GLU A 40 -8.69 10.14 18.13
N ILE A 41 -9.52 9.81 17.13
CA ILE A 41 -10.82 9.16 17.34
C ILE A 41 -10.63 7.77 17.96
N VAL A 42 -9.67 6.99 17.45
CA VAL A 42 -9.36 5.65 17.94
C VAL A 42 -8.92 5.68 19.40
N GLN A 43 -8.12 6.68 19.81
CA GLN A 43 -7.69 6.81 21.21
C GLN A 43 -8.86 7.13 22.16
N LEU A 44 -9.89 7.83 21.67
CA LEU A 44 -11.04 8.24 22.48
C LEU A 44 -12.14 7.17 22.56
N VAL A 45 -12.45 6.50 21.44
CA VAL A 45 -13.64 5.63 21.30
C VAL A 45 -13.27 4.18 21.00
N GLY A 46 -12.07 3.93 20.49
CA GLY A 46 -11.60 2.60 20.09
C GLY A 46 -11.79 2.32 18.59
N LYS A 47 -10.94 1.44 18.05
CA LYS A 47 -10.88 1.12 16.61
C LYS A 47 -12.16 0.49 16.05
N GLU A 48 -12.93 -0.22 16.88
CA GLU A 48 -14.17 -0.85 16.46
C GLU A 48 -15.27 0.15 16.08
N SER A 49 -15.13 1.41 16.48
CA SER A 49 -16.07 2.49 16.11
C SER A 49 -15.90 3.01 14.68
N LEU A 50 -14.80 2.66 14.01
CA LEU A 50 -14.50 3.12 12.65
C LEU A 50 -15.33 2.37 11.60
N SER A 51 -15.61 3.03 10.47
CA SER A 51 -16.13 2.35 9.29
C SER A 51 -15.08 1.41 8.67
N GLU A 52 -15.51 0.45 7.84
CA GLU A 52 -14.60 -0.55 7.28
C GLU A 52 -13.53 0.06 6.36
N ASP A 53 -13.87 1.10 5.60
CA ASP A 53 -12.92 1.90 4.80
C ASP A 53 -11.90 2.66 5.67
N GLN A 54 -12.31 3.16 6.83
CA GLN A 54 -11.41 3.80 7.80
C GLN A 54 -10.47 2.78 8.45
N LYS A 55 -10.95 1.55 8.72
CA LYS A 55 -10.09 0.47 9.21
C LYS A 55 -9.02 0.11 8.18
N VAL A 56 -9.33 0.11 6.89
CA VAL A 56 -8.34 -0.04 5.80
C VAL A 56 -7.30 1.07 5.86
N ILE A 57 -7.70 2.35 5.99
CA ILE A 57 -6.77 3.47 6.09
C ILE A 57 -5.76 3.26 7.22
N MET A 58 -6.22 2.88 8.42
CA MET A 58 -5.34 2.62 9.57
C MET A 58 -4.31 1.52 9.28
N GLU A 59 -4.74 0.44 8.63
CA GLU A 59 -3.88 -0.73 8.39
C GLU A 59 -2.89 -0.49 7.25
N VAL A 60 -3.31 0.19 6.18
CA VAL A 60 -2.40 0.58 5.10
C VAL A 60 -1.43 1.65 5.55
N ALA A 61 -1.85 2.60 6.39
CA ALA A 61 -0.92 3.57 6.98
C ALA A 61 0.16 2.87 7.82
N LYS A 62 -0.20 1.80 8.55
CA LYS A 62 0.79 0.95 9.25
C LYS A 62 1.80 0.34 8.27
N LEU A 63 1.35 -0.26 7.17
CA LEU A 63 2.25 -0.77 6.11
C LEU A 63 3.17 0.33 5.56
N ILE A 64 2.64 1.53 5.30
CA ILE A 64 3.45 2.66 4.83
C ILE A 64 4.51 3.03 5.89
N ARG A 65 4.16 3.09 7.17
CA ARG A 65 5.09 3.48 8.24
C ARG A 65 6.17 2.43 8.51
N GLU A 66 5.79 1.16 8.61
CA GLU A 66 6.66 0.07 9.08
C GLU A 66 7.43 -0.62 7.93
N ASP A 67 6.82 -0.74 6.75
CA ASP A 67 7.39 -1.51 5.64
C ASP A 67 7.94 -0.64 4.52
N PHE A 68 7.47 0.60 4.37
CA PHE A 68 7.96 1.53 3.34
C PHE A 68 8.87 2.63 3.88
N LEU A 69 8.45 3.35 4.93
CA LEU A 69 9.21 4.49 5.47
C LEU A 69 10.35 4.07 6.40
N ALA A 70 10.17 3.00 7.18
CA ALA A 70 11.20 2.49 8.06
C ALA A 70 12.20 1.60 7.29
N GLN A 71 13.48 1.96 7.35
CA GLN A 71 14.58 1.22 6.72
C GLN A 71 15.67 0.90 7.75
N ASN A 72 16.18 -0.33 7.70
CA ASN A 72 17.28 -0.77 8.55
C ASN A 72 18.60 -0.77 7.76
N ALA A 73 19.45 0.21 8.02
CA ALA A 73 20.72 0.37 7.31
C ALA A 73 21.72 -0.79 7.53
N PHE A 74 21.50 -1.65 8.52
CA PHE A 74 22.38 -2.77 8.85
C PHE A 74 21.99 -4.09 8.16
N THR A 75 20.91 -4.13 7.40
CA THR A 75 20.49 -5.33 6.66
C THR A 75 20.96 -5.28 5.22
N ASP A 76 21.16 -6.45 4.62
CA ASP A 76 21.59 -6.61 3.22
C ASP A 76 20.50 -6.21 2.21
N TYR A 77 19.24 -6.14 2.62
CA TYR A 77 18.11 -5.73 1.78
C TYR A 77 17.70 -4.25 1.95
N ASP A 78 17.95 -3.59 3.08
CA ASP A 78 17.50 -2.20 3.34
C ASP A 78 18.64 -1.17 3.53
N TYR A 79 19.91 -1.56 3.42
CA TYR A 79 21.03 -0.60 3.47
C TYR A 79 21.00 0.45 2.33
N THR A 80 20.29 0.16 1.23
CA THR A 80 19.99 1.09 0.15
C THR A 80 18.68 0.68 -0.53
N CYS A 81 17.95 1.64 -1.11
CA CYS A 81 16.70 1.39 -1.81
C CYS A 81 16.74 2.10 -3.18
N PRO A 82 17.01 1.39 -4.29
CA PRO A 82 17.03 2.00 -5.61
C PRO A 82 15.61 2.43 -6.03
N LEU A 83 15.50 3.43 -6.92
CA LEU A 83 14.21 4.00 -7.32
C LEU A 83 13.17 2.97 -7.82
N PRO A 84 13.53 1.97 -8.65
CA PRO A 84 12.59 0.91 -9.04
C PRO A 84 12.04 0.14 -7.85
N LYS A 85 12.88 -0.11 -6.83
CA LYS A 85 12.46 -0.76 -5.57
C LYS A 85 11.47 0.14 -4.82
N THR A 86 11.81 1.40 -4.61
CA THR A 86 10.96 2.36 -3.90
C THR A 86 9.59 2.51 -4.57
N VAL A 87 9.56 2.73 -5.89
CA VAL A 87 8.30 2.95 -6.60
C VAL A 87 7.48 1.67 -6.72
N GLY A 88 8.14 0.52 -6.90
CA GLY A 88 7.47 -0.78 -6.90
C GLY A 88 6.81 -1.13 -5.57
N MET A 89 7.49 -0.92 -4.44
CA MET A 89 6.90 -1.10 -3.10
C MET A 89 5.67 -0.21 -2.92
N LEU A 90 5.80 1.08 -3.26
CA LEU A 90 4.70 2.03 -3.12
C LEU A 90 3.49 1.64 -4.00
N ARG A 91 3.75 1.19 -5.23
CA ARG A 91 2.73 0.70 -6.15
C ARG A 91 1.94 -0.47 -5.56
N VAL A 92 2.64 -1.47 -5.02
CA VAL A 92 1.99 -2.65 -4.41
C VAL A 92 1.13 -2.24 -3.21
N ILE A 93 1.64 -1.38 -2.33
CA ILE A 93 0.89 -0.91 -1.14
C ILE A 93 -0.36 -0.12 -1.54
N ILE A 94 -0.24 0.82 -2.48
CA ILE A 94 -1.38 1.65 -2.91
C ILE A 94 -2.39 0.83 -3.73
N GLN A 95 -1.96 -0.15 -4.53
CA GLN A 95 -2.88 -1.04 -5.21
C GLN A 95 -3.68 -1.89 -4.22
N PHE A 96 -3.04 -2.40 -3.17
CA PHE A 96 -3.74 -3.11 -2.09
C PHE A 96 -4.80 -2.23 -1.43
N TYR A 97 -4.47 -0.98 -1.14
CA TYR A 97 -5.42 0.01 -0.63
C TYR A 97 -6.61 0.23 -1.57
N ASP A 98 -6.34 0.50 -2.85
CA ASP A 98 -7.38 0.79 -3.84
C ASP A 98 -8.34 -0.40 -4.02
N LEU A 99 -7.81 -1.63 -4.04
CA LEU A 99 -8.60 -2.85 -4.12
C LEU A 99 -9.43 -3.10 -2.86
N CYS A 100 -8.87 -2.86 -1.67
CA CYS A 100 -9.63 -2.94 -0.42
C CYS A 100 -10.82 -1.96 -0.43
N GLN A 101 -10.55 -0.69 -0.77
CA GLN A 101 -11.58 0.35 -0.79
C GLN A 101 -12.67 0.02 -1.81
N LYS A 102 -12.29 -0.44 -3.00
CA LYS A 102 -13.22 -0.86 -4.04
C LYS A 102 -14.07 -2.05 -3.60
N ALA A 103 -13.44 -3.12 -3.09
CA ALA A 103 -14.15 -4.33 -2.70
C ALA A 103 -15.16 -4.06 -1.55
N ILE A 104 -14.83 -3.18 -0.60
CA ILE A 104 -15.76 -2.78 0.46
C ILE A 104 -16.90 -1.93 -0.11
N ALA A 105 -16.60 -0.97 -0.99
CA ALA A 105 -17.60 -0.08 -1.58
C ALA A 105 -18.58 -0.81 -2.51
N ASP A 106 -18.09 -1.79 -3.26
CA ASP A 106 -18.88 -2.57 -4.23
C ASP A 106 -19.63 -3.74 -3.56
N SER A 107 -19.37 -4.04 -2.29
CA SER A 107 -20.01 -5.16 -1.60
C SER A 107 -21.53 -4.97 -1.42
N PRO A 108 -22.36 -6.03 -1.58
CA PRO A 108 -23.80 -5.95 -1.39
C PRO A 108 -24.19 -5.51 0.02
N ALA A 109 -25.32 -4.81 0.16
CA ALA A 109 -25.79 -4.31 1.45
C ALA A 109 -26.12 -5.43 2.47
N ASP A 110 -26.55 -6.59 1.98
CA ASP A 110 -26.86 -7.80 2.74
C ASP A 110 -25.63 -8.72 2.95
N ALA A 111 -24.55 -8.49 2.23
CA ALA A 111 -23.29 -9.23 2.33
C ALA A 111 -22.08 -8.28 2.39
N LYS A 112 -22.13 -7.31 3.31
CA LYS A 112 -21.10 -6.27 3.42
C LYS A 112 -19.73 -6.88 3.69
N LEU A 113 -18.77 -6.59 2.82
CA LEU A 113 -17.40 -7.00 2.99
C LEU A 113 -16.72 -6.16 4.07
N THR A 114 -16.11 -6.84 5.05
CA THR A 114 -15.35 -6.20 6.14
C THR A 114 -13.86 -6.35 5.91
N TYR A 115 -13.07 -5.42 6.46
CA TYR A 115 -11.62 -5.55 6.40
C TYR A 115 -11.12 -6.79 7.15
N ALA A 116 -11.79 -7.20 8.24
CA ALA A 116 -11.44 -8.43 8.95
C ALA A 116 -11.55 -9.68 8.05
N HIS A 117 -12.56 -9.70 7.17
CA HIS A 117 -12.73 -10.76 6.20
C HIS A 117 -11.63 -10.71 5.12
N ILE A 118 -11.35 -9.52 4.55
CA ILE A 118 -10.24 -9.33 3.60
C ILE A 118 -8.92 -9.79 4.20
N LYS A 119 -8.62 -9.38 5.43
CA LYS A 119 -7.39 -9.75 6.15
C LYS A 119 -7.24 -11.25 6.33
N THR A 120 -8.34 -11.94 6.58
CA THR A 120 -8.34 -13.39 6.80
C THR A 120 -8.19 -14.14 5.47
N ALA A 121 -8.97 -13.76 4.44
CA ALA A 121 -8.95 -14.39 3.14
C ALA A 121 -7.64 -14.13 2.38
N LEU A 122 -7.13 -12.90 2.44
CA LEU A 122 -5.97 -12.43 1.67
C LEU A 122 -4.69 -12.35 2.51
N GLY A 123 -4.61 -13.07 3.63
CA GLY A 123 -3.41 -13.15 4.47
C GLY A 123 -2.11 -13.41 3.69
N PRO A 124 -2.07 -14.36 2.73
CA PRO A 124 -0.90 -14.59 1.90
C PRO A 124 -0.51 -13.38 1.02
N ILE A 125 -1.49 -12.64 0.49
CA ILE A 125 -1.24 -11.43 -0.30
C ILE A 125 -0.69 -10.32 0.60
N ILE A 126 -1.27 -10.12 1.78
CA ILE A 126 -0.77 -9.13 2.76
C ILE A 126 0.67 -9.43 3.13
N GLN A 127 1.02 -10.70 3.34
CA GLN A 127 2.41 -11.07 3.61
C GLN A 127 3.33 -10.72 2.43
N LYS A 128 2.91 -10.96 1.18
CA LYS A 128 3.67 -10.54 0.00
C LYS A 128 3.85 -9.02 -0.08
N VAL A 129 2.85 -8.23 0.34
CA VAL A 129 2.96 -6.76 0.44
C VAL A 129 4.05 -6.37 1.44
N VAL A 130 4.06 -6.97 2.64
CA VAL A 130 5.10 -6.76 3.66
C VAL A 130 6.47 -7.16 3.12
N ASP A 131 6.55 -8.31 2.43
CA ASP A 131 7.80 -8.87 1.95
C ASP A 131 8.43 -8.06 0.79
N THR A 132 7.72 -7.07 0.23
CA THR A 132 8.25 -6.19 -0.82
C THR A 132 9.53 -5.47 -0.40
N LYS A 133 9.73 -5.24 0.90
CA LYS A 133 10.96 -4.64 1.44
C LYS A 133 12.18 -5.56 1.34
N TYR A 134 11.99 -6.88 1.35
CA TYR A 134 13.10 -7.85 1.29
C TYR A 134 13.64 -8.09 -0.13
N VAL A 135 13.13 -7.35 -1.13
CA VAL A 135 13.68 -7.40 -2.49
C VAL A 135 15.13 -6.92 -2.48
N ASN A 136 16.02 -7.74 -3.05
CA ASN A 136 17.44 -7.46 -3.15
C ASN A 136 17.69 -6.14 -3.91
N PRO A 137 18.27 -5.11 -3.27
CA PRO A 137 18.47 -3.81 -3.89
C PRO A 137 19.57 -3.82 -4.99
N LYS A 138 20.34 -4.91 -5.11
CA LYS A 138 21.34 -5.10 -6.17
C LYS A 138 20.81 -5.84 -7.40
N ALA A 139 19.57 -6.32 -7.37
CA ALA A 139 18.95 -6.97 -8.52
C ALA A 139 18.79 -5.98 -9.69
N LYS A 140 18.68 -6.50 -10.92
CA LYS A 140 18.48 -5.64 -12.10
C LYS A 140 17.11 -4.97 -12.05
N GLN A 141 16.99 -3.79 -12.63
CA GLN A 141 15.74 -3.04 -12.64
C GLN A 141 14.58 -3.85 -13.25
N GLU A 142 14.83 -4.60 -14.32
CA GLU A 142 13.81 -5.44 -14.97
C GLU A 142 13.32 -6.56 -14.05
N GLU A 143 14.22 -7.17 -13.27
CA GLU A 143 13.89 -8.23 -12.31
C GLU A 143 13.06 -7.68 -11.14
N ILE A 144 13.43 -6.49 -10.64
CA ILE A 144 12.69 -5.79 -9.58
C ILE A 144 11.27 -5.45 -10.07
N ASN A 145 11.17 -4.84 -11.25
CA ASN A 145 9.89 -4.45 -11.84
C ASN A 145 8.99 -5.66 -12.11
N ALA A 146 9.54 -6.73 -12.68
CA ALA A 146 8.80 -7.97 -12.93
C ALA A 146 8.29 -8.59 -11.63
N LYS A 147 9.09 -8.60 -10.57
CA LYS A 147 8.66 -9.14 -9.27
C LYS A 147 7.47 -8.39 -8.69
N TYR A 148 7.46 -7.07 -8.73
CA TYR A 148 6.32 -6.29 -8.26
C TYR A 148 5.10 -6.40 -9.17
N ALA A 149 5.30 -6.48 -10.49
CA ALA A 149 4.20 -6.71 -11.43
C ALA A 149 3.47 -8.04 -11.15
N VAL A 150 4.21 -9.12 -10.90
CA VAL A 150 3.62 -10.42 -10.52
C VAL A 150 2.80 -10.31 -9.24
N ILE A 151 3.30 -9.62 -8.21
CA ILE A 151 2.55 -9.41 -6.96
C ILE A 151 1.25 -8.63 -7.22
N CYS A 152 1.30 -7.58 -8.05
CA CYS A 152 0.12 -6.82 -8.44
C CYS A 152 -0.91 -7.67 -9.19
N GLU A 153 -0.48 -8.49 -10.17
CA GLU A 153 -1.36 -9.36 -10.94
C GLU A 153 -2.00 -10.47 -10.08
N GLU A 154 -1.22 -11.06 -9.17
CA GLU A 154 -1.75 -12.04 -8.22
C GLU A 154 -2.77 -11.38 -7.28
N MET A 155 -2.46 -10.19 -6.78
CA MET A 155 -3.36 -9.42 -5.91
C MET A 155 -4.69 -9.12 -6.62
N ASP A 156 -4.67 -8.66 -7.87
CA ASP A 156 -5.89 -8.42 -8.65
C ASP A 156 -6.73 -9.70 -8.78
N LYS A 157 -6.11 -10.85 -9.06
CA LYS A 157 -6.80 -12.14 -9.19
C LYS A 157 -7.44 -12.59 -7.87
N GLU A 158 -6.72 -12.48 -6.77
CA GLU A 158 -7.22 -12.90 -5.46
C GLU A 158 -8.36 -11.98 -4.97
N PHE A 159 -8.28 -10.67 -5.23
CA PHE A 159 -9.39 -9.76 -4.94
C PHE A 159 -10.61 -10.05 -5.81
N GLN A 160 -10.42 -10.36 -7.10
CA GLN A 160 -11.51 -10.77 -7.99
C GLN A 160 -12.19 -12.05 -7.47
N ALA A 161 -11.40 -13.06 -7.12
CA ALA A 161 -11.92 -14.32 -6.57
C ALA A 161 -12.66 -14.11 -5.24
N LEU A 162 -12.17 -13.20 -4.38
CA LEU A 162 -12.83 -12.82 -3.15
C LEU A 162 -14.19 -12.17 -3.43
N THR A 163 -14.27 -11.23 -4.37
CA THR A 163 -15.51 -10.52 -4.69
C THR A 163 -16.53 -11.39 -5.44
N ASP A 164 -16.08 -12.34 -6.26
CA ASP A 164 -16.97 -13.27 -6.98
C ASP A 164 -17.60 -14.32 -6.04
N GLY A 165 -16.99 -14.54 -4.86
CA GLY A 165 -17.47 -15.47 -3.84
C GLY A 165 -18.46 -14.87 -2.84
N ILE A 166 -18.77 -13.58 -2.96
CA ILE A 166 -19.69 -12.80 -2.09
C ILE A 166 -20.98 -12.54 -2.86
#